data_AF-A0A9D5VAH0-F1
#
_entry.id   AF-A0A9D5VAH0-F1
#
_cell.length_a   1.000
_cell.length_b   1.000
_cell.length_c   1.000
_cell.angle_alpha   90.00
_cell.angle_beta   90.00
_cell.angle_gamma   90.00
#
_symmetry.space_group_name_H-M   'P 1'
#
loop_
_entity.id
_entity.type
_entity.pdbx_description
1 polymer ?
#
loop_
_entity_poly.entity_id
_entity_poly.type
_entity_poly.pdbx_seq_one_letter_code
_entity_poly.pdbx_strand_id
1 'polypeptide(L)' 'MADAVAVTVLTGFLGSGKTTLLAHLLRDPELADAAVLINEFGEA' A
#
# COMPACT_ATOMS: atom_id res chain seq x y z
N MET A 1 -12.71 21.48 10.38
CA MET A 1 -12.16 20.94 9.12
C MET A 1 -11.64 19.56 9.44
N ALA A 2 -12.01 18.53 8.67
CA ALA A 2 -11.34 17.24 8.82
C ALA A 2 -9.90 17.41 8.33
N ASP A 3 -8.92 16.87 9.07
CA ASP A 3 -7.53 16.85 8.63
C ASP A 3 -7.41 16.07 7.32
N ALA A 4 -6.50 16.50 6.45
CA ALA A 4 -6.23 15.80 5.20
C ALA A 4 -5.59 14.43 5.49
N VAL A 5 -6.08 13.39 4.82
CA VAL A 5 -5.49 12.04 4.90
C VAL A 5 -4.19 12.04 4.10
N ALA A 6 -3.09 11.57 4.70
CA ALA A 6 -1.83 11.39 4.01
C ALA A 6 -1.93 10.23 2.98
N VAL A 7 -1.45 10.46 1.77
CA VAL A 7 -1.53 9.49 0.66
C VAL A 7 -0.13 9.20 0.11
N THR A 8 0.19 7.91 -0.01
CA THR A 8 1.43 7.42 -0.62
C THR A 8 1.09 6.53 -1.81
N VAL A 9 1.81 6.69 -2.93
CA VAL A 9 1.66 5.85 -4.13
C VAL A 9 2.84 4.90 -4.24
N LEU A 10 2.59 3.60 -4.05
CA LEU A 10 3.59 2.57 -4.26
C LEU A 10 3.56 2.08 -5.72
N THR A 11 4.63 2.36 -6.47
CA THR A 11 4.75 2.02 -7.90
C THR A 11 6.09 1.33 -8.22
N GLY A 12 6.22 0.78 -9.42
CA GLY A 12 7.41 0.06 -9.90
C GLY A 12 7.08 -1.03 -10.92
N PHE A 13 8.09 -1.46 -11.69
CA PHE A 13 7.96 -2.52 -12.69
C PHE A 13 7.60 -3.90 -12.07
N LEU A 14 7.21 -4.86 -12.91
CA LEU A 14 7.02 -6.25 -12.47
C LEU A 14 8.33 -6.79 -11.87
N GLY A 15 8.24 -7.48 -10.74
CA GLY A 15 9.41 -8.01 -10.04
C GLY A 15 10.19 -6.98 -9.20
N SER A 16 9.78 -5.71 -9.15
CA SER A 16 10.50 -4.67 -8.37
C SER A 16 10.35 -4.78 -6.84
N GLY A 17 9.71 -5.83 -6.33
CA GLY A 17 9.54 -6.07 -4.89
C GLY A 17 8.41 -5.28 -4.20
N LYS A 18 7.49 -4.66 -4.94
CA LYS A 18 6.35 -3.89 -4.37
C LYS A 18 5.58 -4.67 -3.30
N THR A 19 5.22 -5.92 -3.59
CA THR A 19 4.47 -6.78 -2.67
C THR A 19 5.26 -7.08 -1.40
N THR A 20 6.57 -7.30 -1.52
CA THR A 20 7.45 -7.53 -0.36
C THR A 20 7.52 -6.29 0.54
N LEU A 21 7.68 -5.11 -0.05
CA LEU A 21 7.69 -3.86 0.70
C LEU A 21 6.34 -3.61 1.38
N LEU A 22 5.22 -3.81 0.67
CA LEU A 22 3.88 -3.64 1.25
C LEU A 22 3.66 -4.58 2.44
N ALA A 23 4.04 -5.85 2.33
CA ALA A 23 3.91 -6.82 3.42
C ALA A 23 4.79 -6.47 4.64
N HIS A 24 5.93 -5.81 4.42
CA HIS A 24 6.77 -5.31 5.51
C HIS A 24 6.11 -4.10 6.19
N LEU A 25 5.64 -3.11 5.42
CA LEU A 25 4.98 -1.91 5.92
C LEU A 25 3.70 -2.21 6.70
N LEU A 26 2.91 -3.19 6.25
CA LEU A 26 1.68 -3.61 6.95
C LEU A 26 1.91 -4.23 8.34
N ARG A 27 3.17 -4.54 8.69
CA ARG A 27 3.53 -5.03 10.04
C ARG A 27 4.04 -3.91 10.95
N ASP A 28 4.21 -2.70 10.43
CA ASP A 28 4.65 -1.55 11.21
C ASP A 28 3.49 -1.03 12.08
N PRO A 29 3.64 -0.95 13.41
CA PRO A 29 2.64 -0.37 14.29
C PRO A 29 2.26 1.07 13.95
N GLU A 30 3.15 1.86 13.32
CA GLU A 30 2.86 3.22 12.90
C GLU A 30 1.84 3.28 11.75
N LEU A 31 1.67 2.17 11.03
CA LEU A 31 0.71 2.04 9.93
C LEU A 31 -0.54 1.24 10.33
N ALA A 32 -0.79 1.04 11.63
CA ALA A 32 -1.95 0.29 12.11
C ALA A 32 -3.30 0.86 11.64
N ASP A 33 -3.38 2.18 11.45
CA ASP A 33 -4.57 2.90 10.98
C ASP A 33 -4.56 3.19 9.46
N ALA A 34 -3.59 2.64 8.72
CA ALA A 34 -3.48 2.85 7.28
C ALA A 34 -4.49 2.00 6.49
N ALA A 35 -5.04 2.58 5.42
CA ALA A 35 -5.84 1.86 4.43
C ALA A 35 -5.00 1.56 3.18
N VAL A 36 -5.15 0.35 2.62
CA VAL A 36 -4.47 -0.05 1.39
C VAL A 36 -5.47 -0.23 0.27
N LEU A 37 -5.23 0.45 -0.85
CA LEU A 37 -5.95 0.29 -2.11
C LEU A 37 -5.05 -0.38 -3.14
N ILE A 38 -5.45 -1.55 -3.62
CA ILE A 38 -4.71 -2.32 -4.62
C ILE A 38 -5.60 -2.49 -5.84
N ASN A 39 -5.04 -2.23 -7.04
CA ASN A 39 -5.68 -2.65 -8.27
C ASN A 39 -5.27 -4.09 -8.55
N GLU A 40 -6.21 -5.03 -8.47
CA GLU A 40 -6.02 -6.39 -9.00
C GLU A 40 -6.55 -6.44 -10.44
N PHE A 41 -5.70 -6.88 -11.37
CA PHE A 41 -6.13 -7.18 -12.74
C PHE A 41 -6.40 -8.71 -12.85
N GLY A 42 -7.68 -9.10 -12.77
CA GLY A 42 -8.22 -10.38 -13.26
C GLY A 42 -8.47 -11.48 -12.22
N GLU A 43 -9.75 -11.82 -12.01
CA GLU A 43 -10.20 -13.22 -11.94
C GLU A 43 -11.01 -13.48 -13.23
N ALA A 44 -10.74 -14.60 -13.90
CA ALA A 44 -11.52 -15.10 -15.03
C ALA A 44 -12.44 -16.23 -14.55
#